data_AF-A0A1F7CWH7-F1
#
_entry.id   AF-A0A1F7CWH7-F1
#
_cell.length_a   1.000
_cell.length_b   1.000
_cell.length_c   1.000
_cell.angle_alpha   90.00
_cell.angle_beta   90.00
_cell.angle_gamma   90.00
#
_symmetry.space_group_name_H-M   'P 1'
#
loop_
_entity.id
_entity.type
_entity.pdbx_description
1 polymer ?
#
loop_
_entity_poly.entity_id
_entity_poly.type
_entity_poly.pdbx_seq_one_letter_code
_entity_poly.pdbx_strand_id
1 'polypeptide(L)' 'MDTAKLTQLIAESNILTDAEREYWSQSLPKMNEAQLAKLEQILVKARQIPWTEQIQKYFSMITKSAKSAVSGAA' A
#
# COMPACT_ATOMS: atom_id res chain seq x y z
N MET A 1 10.90 6.70 -14.96
CA MET A 1 10.44 6.63 -13.55
C MET A 1 11.43 5.79 -12.75
N ASP A 2 11.77 6.17 -11.51
CA ASP A 2 12.75 5.42 -10.69
C ASP A 2 12.05 4.31 -9.88
N THR A 3 12.26 3.06 -10.27
CA THR A 3 11.70 1.89 -9.59
C THR A 3 12.33 1.66 -8.21
N ALA A 4 13.57 2.11 -7.97
CA ALA A 4 14.20 1.99 -6.65
C ALA A 4 13.48 2.88 -5.61
N LYS A 5 13.12 4.10 -6.01
CA LYS A 5 12.30 5.00 -5.19
C LYS A 5 10.94 4.39 -4.84
N LEU A 6 10.26 3.78 -5.82
CA LEU A 6 8.98 3.12 -5.59
C LEU A 6 9.11 1.92 -4.65
N THR A 7 10.15 1.10 -4.80
CA THR A 7 10.43 0.00 -3.87
C THR A 7 10.60 0.49 -2.44
N GLN A 8 11.34 1.59 -2.24
CA GLN A 8 11.50 2.20 -0.92
C GLN A 8 10.15 2.72 -0.37
N LEU A 9 9.36 3.42 -1.20
CA LEU A 9 8.05 3.92 -0.81
C LEU A 9 7.07 2.80 -0.43
N ILE A 10 7.12 1.66 -1.12
CA ILE A 10 6.34 0.47 -0.78
C ILE A 10 6.83 -0.11 0.55
N ALA A 11 8.14 -0.26 0.73
CA ALA A 11 8.74 -0.80 1.95
C ALA A 11 8.42 0.04 3.19
N GLU A 12 8.35 1.37 3.06
CA GLU A 12 8.06 2.31 4.16
C GLU A 12 6.56 2.59 4.36
N SER A 13 5.69 2.09 3.48
CA SER A 13 4.27 2.46 3.47
C SER A 13 3.49 1.94 4.68
N ASN A 14 2.79 2.80 5.41
CA ASN A 14 1.93 2.38 6.53
C ASN A 14 0.52 1.97 6.09
N ILE A 15 0.14 2.23 4.84
CA ILE A 15 -1.17 1.80 4.29
C ILE A 15 -1.14 0.37 3.74
N LEU A 16 0.05 -0.21 3.56
CA LEU A 16 0.22 -1.55 3.00
C LEU A 16 0.51 -2.57 4.10
N THR A 17 -0.14 -3.72 4.01
CA THR A 17 0.25 -4.93 4.75
C THR A 17 1.47 -5.58 4.09
N ASP A 18 2.14 -6.49 4.80
CA ASP A 18 3.33 -7.16 4.28
C ASP A 18 3.06 -7.93 2.98
N ALA A 19 1.89 -8.61 2.90
CA ALA A 19 1.47 -9.30 1.70
C ALA A 19 1.26 -8.34 0.51
N GLU A 20 0.71 -7.15 0.76
CA GLU A 20 0.54 -6.13 -0.28
C GLU A 20 1.89 -5.54 -0.70
N ARG A 21 2.83 -5.32 0.24
CA ARG A 21 4.18 -4.86 -0.11
C ARG A 21 4.86 -5.84 -1.05
N GLU A 22 4.75 -7.13 -0.77
CA GLU A 22 5.30 -8.19 -1.62
C GLU A 22 4.62 -8.20 -3.00
N TYR A 23 3.29 -8.18 -3.03
CA TYR A 23 2.52 -8.12 -4.27
C TYR A 23 2.93 -6.93 -5.16
N TRP A 24 3.01 -5.73 -4.57
CA TRP A 24 3.38 -4.53 -5.33
C TRP A 24 4.82 -4.59 -5.81
N SER A 25 5.75 -5.10 -5.00
CA SER A 25 7.16 -5.27 -5.40
C SER A 25 7.31 -6.20 -6.59
N GLN A 26 6.55 -7.30 -6.64
CA GLN A 26 6.52 -8.22 -7.78
C GLN A 26 5.79 -7.66 -9.01
N SER A 27 4.88 -6.70 -8.80
CA SER A 27 4.08 -6.08 -9.84
C SER A 27 4.78 -4.90 -10.52
N LEU A 28 5.69 -4.20 -9.82
CA LEU A 28 6.43 -3.04 -10.33
C LEU A 28 7.04 -3.25 -11.73
N PRO A 29 7.74 -4.37 -12.05
CA PRO A 29 8.36 -4.56 -13.36
C PRO A 29 7.36 -4.69 -14.51
N LYS A 30 6.10 -4.96 -14.20
CA LYS A 30 5.02 -5.21 -15.17
C LYS A 30 4.15 -3.97 -15.41
N MET A 31 4.42 -2.87 -14.70
CA MET A 31 3.64 -1.64 -14.78
C MET A 31 4.15 -0.69 -15.85
N ASN A 32 3.22 0.02 -16.48
CA ASN A 32 3.55 1.15 -17.36
C ASN A 32 3.78 2.44 -16.56
N GLU A 33 4.31 3.47 -17.23
CA GLU A 33 4.66 4.73 -16.57
C GLU A 33 3.48 5.44 -15.88
N ALA A 34 2.28 5.39 -16.46
CA ALA A 34 1.09 5.99 -15.86
C ALA A 34 0.69 5.28 -14.56
N GLN A 35 0.79 3.95 -14.53
CA GLN A 35 0.55 3.15 -13.33
C GLN A 35 1.59 3.43 -12.25
N LEU A 36 2.87 3.48 -12.63
CA LEU A 36 3.96 3.82 -11.72
C LEU A 36 3.78 5.24 -11.12
N ALA A 37 3.37 6.22 -11.94
CA ALA A 37 3.10 7.59 -11.47
C ALA A 37 1.93 7.66 -10.50
N LYS A 38 0.86 6.93 -10.79
CA LYS A 38 -0.29 6.87 -9.89
C LYS A 38 0.07 6.20 -8.57
N LEU A 39 0.83 5.11 -8.60
CA LEU A 39 1.30 4.42 -7.41
C LEU A 39 2.19 5.32 -6.56
N GLU A 40 3.15 6.00 -7.18
CA GLU A 40 4.03 6.96 -6.49
C GLU A 40 3.22 8.06 -5.79
N GLN A 41 2.25 8.66 -6.49
CA GLN A 41 1.40 9.70 -5.91
C GLN A 41 0.62 9.20 -4.68
N ILE A 42 0.09 7.97 -4.74
CA ILE A 42 -0.63 7.36 -3.61
C ILE A 42 0.31 7.17 -2.42
N LEU A 43 1.49 6.59 -2.64
CA LEU A 43 2.46 6.30 -1.58
C LEU A 43 3.03 7.58 -0.96
N VAL A 44 3.31 8.61 -1.77
CA VAL A 44 3.77 9.91 -1.28
C VAL A 44 2.69 10.58 -0.42
N LYS A 45 1.43 10.56 -0.85
CA LYS A 45 0.31 11.08 -0.05
C LYS A 45 0.13 10.30 1.24
N ALA A 46 0.27 8.97 1.21
CA ALA A 46 0.19 8.13 2.40
C ALA A 46 1.28 8.46 3.44
N ARG A 47 2.49 8.81 2.98
CA ARG A 47 3.59 9.25 3.86
C ARG A 47 3.31 10.58 4.55
N GLN A 48 2.48 11.44 3.96
CA GLN A 48 2.08 12.72 4.56
C GLN A 48 0.98 12.57 5.62
N ILE A 49 0.36 11.40 5.74
CA ILE A 49 -0.64 11.15 6.78
C ILE A 49 0.06 11.15 8.15
N PRO A 50 -0.42 11.93 9.13
CA PRO A 50 0.10 11.86 10.48
C PRO A 50 -0.37 10.54 11.11
N TRP A 51 0.51 9.53 11.18
CA TRP A 51 0.22 8.18 11.67
C TRP A 51 0.02 8.10 13.19
N THR A 52 -0.96 8.85 13.71
CA THR A 52 -1.37 8.81 15.11
C THR A 52 -2.03 7.48 15.44
N GLU A 53 -2.07 7.13 16.74
CA GLU A 53 -2.71 5.88 17.19
C GLU A 53 -4.17 5.76 16.73
N GLN A 54 -4.91 6.87 16.65
CA GLN A 54 -6.30 6.88 16.18
C GLN A 54 -6.40 6.47 14.71
N ILE A 55 -5.51 6.98 13.86
CA ILE A 55 -5.47 6.65 12.43
C ILE A 55 -5.04 5.19 12.23
N GLN A 56 -4.04 4.73 13.00
CA GLN A 56 -3.62 3.33 12.96
C GLN A 56 -4.76 2.38 13.39
N LYS A 57 -5.50 2.73 14.45
CA LYS A 57 -6.69 1.97 14.88
C LYS A 57 -7.76 1.92 13.81
N TYR A 58 -8.06 3.05 13.16
CA TYR A 58 -9.02 3.11 12.05
C TYR A 58 -8.63 2.19 10.89
N PHE A 59 -7.37 2.27 10.43
CA PHE A 59 -6.87 1.39 9.38
C PHE A 59 -6.88 -0.08 9.78
N SER A 60 -6.52 -0.40 11.03
CA SER A 60 -6.58 -1.77 11.54
C SER A 60 -7.99 -2.37 11.56
N MET A 61 -9.03 -1.53 11.77
CA MET A 61 -10.42 -1.97 11.72
C MET A 61 -10.85 -2.24 10.28
N ILE A 62 -10.51 -1.35 9.35
CA ILE A 62 -10.83 -1.53 7.93
C ILE A 62 -10.15 -2.77 7.35
N THR A 63 -8.86 -2.97 7.62
CA THR A 63 -8.12 -4.14 7.10
C THR A 63 -8.65 -5.45 7.68
N LYS A 64 -9.08 -5.47 8.94
CA LYS A 64 -9.77 -6.63 9.54
C LYS A 64 -11.10 -6.93 8.85
N SER A 65 -11.92 -5.91 8.59
CA SER A 65 -13.19 -6.08 7.86
C SER A 65 -12.99 -6.54 6.42
N ALA A 66 -11.94 -6.06 5.73
CA ALA A 66 -11.59 -6.51 4.38
C ALA A 66 -11.15 -7.98 4.35
N LYS A 67 -10.39 -8.44 5.36
CA LYS A 67 -10.00 -9.85 5.50
C LYS A 67 -11.22 -10.77 5.72
N SER A 68 -12.18 -10.35 6.54
CA SER A 68 -13.42 -11.11 6.78
C SER A 68 -14.33 -11.19 5.55
N ALA A 69 -14.37 -10.15 4.70
CA ALA A 69 -15.16 -10.16 3.48
C ALA A 69 -14.60 -11.11 2.40
N VAL A 70 -13.27 -11.26 2.34
CA VAL A 70 -12.62 -12.18 1.39
C VAL A 70 -12.70 -13.64 1.87
N SER A 71 -12.70 -13.89 3.19
CA SER A 71 -12.82 -15.25 3.75
C SER A 71 -14.27 -15.77 3.84
N GLY A 72 -15.28 -14.94 3.57
CA GLY A 72 -16.70 -15.33 3.57
C GLY A 72 -17.26 -15.72 2.20
N ALA A 73 -16.44 -15.70 1.14
CA ALA A 73 -16.81 -16.08 -0.22
C ALA A 73 -16.22 -17.44 -0.63
N ALA A 74 -16.08 -18.36 0.32
CA ALA A 74 -15.63 -19.74 0.11
C ALA A 74 -16.81 -20.72 0.16
#